data_AF-A0A2G1X0E6-F1
#
_entry.id   AF-A0A2G1X0E6-F1
#
_cell.length_a   1.000
_cell.length_b   1.000
_cell.length_c   1.000
_cell.angle_alpha   90.00
_cell.angle_beta   90.00
_cell.angle_gamma   90.00
#
_symmetry.space_group_name_H-M   'P 1'
#
loop_
_entity.id
_entity.type
_entity.pdbx_description
1 polymer ?
#
loop_
_entity_poly.entity_id
_entity_poly.type
_entity_poly.pdbx_seq_one_letter_code
_entity_poly.pdbx_strand_id
1 'polypeptide(L)' 'MSDDQRGAGEGPEGIREGVQGSEGDPRVVLLLNAVLSGLFAWTAFWGLQLLDVAEVTATNVASLALVIFALTYVVVLR' A
#
# COMPACT_ATOMS: atom_id res chain seq x y z
N MET A 1 -32.86 -26.60 -33.81
CA MET A 1 -32.77 -27.00 -32.39
C MET A 1 -31.50 -27.80 -32.24
N SER A 2 -30.47 -27.37 -31.53
CA SER A 2 -30.49 -26.47 -30.37
C SER A 2 -29.21 -25.62 -30.33
N ASP A 3 -29.40 -24.35 -29.98
CA ASP A 3 -28.38 -23.51 -29.39
C ASP A 3 -27.83 -24.20 -28.14
N ASP A 4 -26.51 -24.41 -28.06
CA ASP A 4 -25.87 -24.72 -26.79
C ASP A 4 -24.50 -24.02 -26.71
N GLN A 5 -24.53 -22.84 -26.09
CA GLN A 5 -23.53 -22.29 -25.15
C GLN A 5 -22.07 -22.28 -25.65
N ARG A 6 -21.54 -21.18 -26.22
CA ARG A 6 -21.10 -19.96 -25.49
C ARG A 6 -20.77 -20.18 -24.00
N GLY A 7 -19.96 -21.19 -23.70
CA GLY A 7 -19.22 -21.26 -22.45
C GLY A 7 -18.01 -20.34 -22.52
N ALA A 8 -18.19 -19.08 -22.11
CA ALA A 8 -17.11 -18.15 -21.82
C ALA A 8 -16.17 -18.79 -20.78
N GLY A 9 -15.06 -19.36 -21.25
CA GLY A 9 -13.97 -19.85 -20.41
C GLY A 9 -13.17 -18.70 -19.79
N GLU A 10 -13.84 -17.68 -19.28
CA GLU A 10 -13.26 -16.58 -18.50
C GLU A 10 -13.08 -17.06 -17.05
N GLY A 11 -12.41 -18.20 -16.90
CA GLY A 11 -12.06 -18.75 -15.61
C GLY A 11 -10.81 -18.06 -15.03
N PRO A 12 -10.55 -18.20 -13.71
CA PRO A 12 -9.37 -17.65 -13.04
C PRO A 12 -8.02 -18.16 -13.61
N GLU A 13 -8.04 -19.11 -14.54
CA GLU A 13 -6.88 -19.54 -15.34
C GLU A 13 -6.42 -18.48 -16.34
N GLY A 14 -7.33 -17.71 -16.97
CA GLY A 14 -6.95 -16.65 -17.91
C GLY A 14 -6.19 -15.48 -17.25
N ILE A 15 -6.55 -15.12 -16.02
CA ILE A 15 -5.82 -14.11 -15.23
C ILE A 15 -4.44 -14.64 -14.80
N ARG A 16 -4.36 -15.92 -14.42
CA ARG A 16 -3.12 -16.59 -14.00
C ARG A 16 -2.14 -16.75 -15.16
N GLU A 17 -2.62 -16.95 -16.37
CA GLU A 17 -1.81 -17.03 -17.58
C GLU A 17 -1.27 -15.64 -17.98
N GLY A 18 -2.05 -14.58 -17.80
CA GLY A 18 -1.61 -13.19 -17.96
C GLY A 18 -0.50 -12.75 -17.00
N VAL A 19 -0.47 -13.26 -15.76
CA VAL A 19 0.59 -12.95 -14.78
C VAL A 19 1.82 -13.87 -14.90
N GLN A 20 1.66 -15.13 -15.35
CA GLN A 20 2.77 -16.06 -15.55
C GLN A 20 3.54 -15.79 -16.86
N GLY A 21 2.87 -15.26 -17.89
CA GLY A 21 3.52 -14.82 -19.14
C GLY A 21 4.22 -13.46 -19.06
N SER A 22 4.05 -12.73 -17.96
CA SER A 22 4.74 -11.47 -17.73
C SER A 22 6.14 -11.73 -17.17
N GLU A 23 7.11 -12.00 -18.06
CA GLU A 23 8.54 -11.76 -17.75
C GLU A 23 8.68 -10.27 -17.40
N GLY A 24 8.47 -9.94 -16.13
CA GLY A 24 8.52 -8.56 -15.65
C GLY A 24 9.93 -8.02 -15.81
N ASP A 25 10.09 -6.88 -16.50
CA ASP A 25 11.39 -6.24 -16.67
C ASP A 25 11.98 -5.94 -15.27
N PRO A 26 13.13 -6.54 -14.91
CA PRO A 26 13.74 -6.35 -13.59
C PRO A 26 14.05 -4.88 -13.29
N ARG A 27 14.23 -4.04 -14.32
CA ARG A 27 14.45 -2.60 -14.16
C ARG A 27 13.24 -1.88 -13.61
N VAL A 28 12.03 -2.31 -13.99
CA VAL A 28 10.79 -1.71 -13.50
C VAL A 28 10.61 -2.00 -12.02
N VAL A 29 10.89 -3.23 -11.59
CA VAL A 29 10.84 -3.60 -10.17
C VAL A 29 11.84 -2.78 -9.36
N LEU A 30 13.07 -2.60 -9.87
CA LEU A 30 14.08 -1.77 -9.22
C LEU A 30 13.67 -0.30 -9.15
N LEU A 31 13.15 0.27 -10.24
CA LEU A 31 12.67 1.66 -10.27
C LEU A 31 11.49 1.86 -9.31
N LEU A 32 10.52 0.95 -9.34
CA LEU A 32 9.35 1.02 -8.49
C LEU A 32 9.77 0.93 -7.02
N ASN A 33 10.69 0.04 -6.68
CA ASN A 33 11.24 -0.05 -5.32
C ASN A 33 11.95 1.25 -4.92
N ALA A 34 12.78 1.82 -5.80
CA ALA A 34 13.46 3.08 -5.52
C ALA A 34 12.45 4.22 -5.26
N VAL A 35 11.39 4.31 -6.06
CA VAL A 35 10.32 5.30 -5.87
C VAL A 35 9.56 5.07 -4.56
N LEU A 36 9.14 3.83 -4.29
CA LEU A 36 8.44 3.47 -3.06
C LEU A 36 9.30 3.76 -1.82
N SER A 37 10.58 3.41 -1.88
CA SER A 37 11.56 3.68 -0.84
C SER A 37 11.76 5.19 -0.65
N GLY A 38 11.81 5.96 -1.74
CA GLY A 38 11.90 7.43 -1.68
C GLY A 38 10.67 8.06 -1.04
N LEU A 39 9.47 7.62 -1.41
CA LEU A 39 8.21 8.08 -0.82
C LEU A 39 8.12 7.72 0.67
N PHE A 40 8.53 6.51 1.03
CA PHE A 40 8.62 6.09 2.42
C PHE A 40 9.60 6.94 3.21
N ALA A 41 10.82 7.12 2.70
CA ALA A 41 11.84 7.95 3.34
C ALA A 41 11.38 9.40 3.51
N TRP A 42 10.72 9.97 2.49
CA TRP A 42 10.13 11.31 2.55
C TRP A 42 9.06 11.42 3.64
N THR A 43 8.16 10.45 3.71
CA THR A 43 7.10 10.41 4.72
C THR A 43 7.66 10.24 6.14
N ALA A 44 8.65 9.35 6.30
CA ALA A 44 9.33 9.15 7.58
C ALA A 44 10.09 10.40 8.02
N PHE A 45 10.82 11.05 7.10
CA PHE A 45 11.53 12.29 7.37
C PHE A 45 10.57 13.41 7.79
N TRP A 46 9.42 13.54 7.13
CA TRP A 46 8.38 14.49 7.53
C TRP A 46 7.86 14.21 8.95
N GLY A 47 7.64 12.94 9.30
CA GLY A 47 7.27 12.53 10.66
C GLY A 47 8.34 12.87 11.70
N LEU A 48 9.62 12.65 11.37
CA LEU A 48 10.73 13.03 12.24
C LEU A 48 10.82 14.53 12.46
N GLN A 49 10.62 15.34 11.41
CA GLN A 49 10.57 16.81 11.55
C GLN A 49 9.44 17.26 12.48
N LEU A 50 8.29 16.59 12.45
CA LEU A 50 7.19 16.88 13.37
C LEU A 50 7.56 16.55 14.82
N LEU A 51 8.34 15.49 15.04
CA LEU A 51 8.85 15.10 16.35
C LEU A 51 9.99 16.00 16.83
N ASP A 52 10.85 16.48 15.94
CA ASP A 52 11.97 17.37 16.28
C ASP A 52 11.49 18.73 16.82
N VAL A 53 10.35 19.21 16.30
CA VAL A 53 9.68 20.43 16.79
C VAL A 53 8.93 20.18 18.11
N ALA A 54 8.58 18.93 18.42
CA ALA A 54 7.80 18.57 19.59
C ALA A 54 8.69 18.07 20.73
N GLU A 55 8.82 18.85 21.79
CA GLU A 55 9.53 18.39 23.00
C GLU A 55 8.88 17.11 23.55
N VAL A 56 9.70 16.12 23.94
CA VAL A 56 9.22 14.85 24.49
C VAL A 56 8.67 15.08 25.89
N THR A 57 7.40 15.43 25.94
CA THR A 57 6.62 15.65 27.18
C THR A 57 5.45 14.68 27.25
N ALA A 58 4.96 14.39 28.45
CA ALA A 58 3.82 13.48 28.64
C ALA A 58 2.58 13.93 27.83
N THR A 59 2.36 15.25 27.72
CA THR A 59 1.24 15.82 26.97
C THR A 59 1.39 15.59 25.46
N ASN A 60 2.58 15.81 24.89
CA ASN A 60 2.82 15.60 23.46
C ASN A 60 2.70 14.12 23.09
N VAL A 61 3.24 13.23 23.93
CA VAL A 61 3.12 11.79 23.76
C VAL A 61 1.65 11.34 23.82
N ALA A 62 0.88 11.81 24.81
CA ALA A 62 -0.54 11.49 24.94
C ALA A 62 -1.36 11.99 23.75
N SER A 63 -1.06 13.19 23.27
CA SER A 63 -1.72 13.78 22.10
C SER A 63 -1.43 13.00 20.82
N LEU A 64 -0.15 12.66 20.59
CA LEU A 64 0.27 11.86 19.45
C LEU A 64 -0.37 10.46 19.48
N ALA A 65 -0.42 9.83 20.66
CA ALA A 65 -1.07 8.53 20.84
C ALA A 65 -2.56 8.60 20.50
N LEU A 66 -3.27 9.65 20.92
CA LEU A 66 -4.69 9.86 20.58
C LEU A 66 -4.90 10.04 19.07
N VAL A 67 -4.04 10.80 18.40
CA VAL A 67 -4.10 10.99 16.94
C VAL A 67 -3.90 9.66 16.21
N ILE A 68 -2.86 8.89 16.57
CA ILE A 68 -2.59 7.57 15.98
C ILE A 68 -3.74 6.60 16.25
N PHE A 69 -4.29 6.62 17.46
CA PHE A 69 -5.45 5.80 17.84
C PHE A 69 -6.66 6.12 16.97
N ALA A 70 -7.00 7.41 16.80
CA ALA A 70 -8.12 7.83 15.96
C ALA A 70 -7.93 7.42 14.49
N LEU A 71 -6.71 7.58 13.96
CA LEU A 71 -6.35 7.11 12.62
C LEU A 71 -6.54 5.61 12.48
N THR A 72 -6.05 4.83 13.45
CA THR A 72 -6.21 3.37 13.47
C THR A 72 -7.67 2.98 13.52
N TYR A 73 -8.47 3.66 14.36
CA TYR A 73 -9.90 3.42 14.46
C TYR A 73 -10.61 3.62 13.10
N VAL A 74 -10.30 4.72 12.40
CA VAL A 74 -10.91 5.03 11.10
C VAL A 74 -10.46 4.07 10.00
N VAL A 75 -9.19 3.67 10.00
CA VAL A 75 -8.61 2.84 8.92
C VAL A 75 -8.91 1.36 9.11
N VAL A 76 -8.83 0.86 10.35
CA VAL A 76 -8.87 -0.58 10.66
C VAL A 76 -10.21 -1.01 11.24
N LEU A 77 -10.75 -0.21 12.16
CA LEU A 77 -11.93 -0.57 12.96
C LEU A 77 -13.25 0.00 12.41
N ARG A 78 -13.18 0.77 11.33
CA ARG A 78 -14.36 1.19 10.58
C ARG A 78 -15.09 0.00 9.97
#